data_AF-A0A954FGV7-F1
#
_entry.id   AF-A0A954FGV7-F1
#
_cell.length_a   1.000
_cell.length_b   1.000
_cell.length_c   1.000
_cell.angle_alpha   90.00
_cell.angle_beta   90.00
_cell.angle_gamma   90.00
#
_symmetry.space_group_name_H-M   'P 1'
#
loop_
_entity.id
_entity.type
_entity.pdbx_description
1 polymer ?
#
loop_
_entity_poly.entity_id
_entity_poly.type
_entity_poly.pdbx_seq_one_letter_code
_entity_poly.pdbx_strand_id
1 'polypeptide(L)' 'MHCGNFRQQYTRREMLTQCANGFGAAALTALLQDRAFASSSTGKTHFPPKAKNVIFLYMDGGPSQVDTFDPKPMLSK' A
#
# COMPACT_ATOMS: atom_id res chain seq x y z
N MET A 1 -50.60 -33.14 -7.87
CA MET A 1 -49.23 -32.90 -7.38
C MET A 1 -48.74 -31.65 -8.08
N HIS A 2 -48.61 -30.53 -7.36
CA HIS A 2 -48.35 -29.22 -7.94
C HIS A 2 -46.86 -29.08 -8.27
N CYS A 3 -46.48 -29.33 -9.53
CA CYS A 3 -45.19 -28.93 -10.07
C CYS A 3 -45.23 -27.42 -10.34
N GLY A 4 -45.13 -26.63 -9.29
CA GLY A 4 -45.15 -25.17 -9.36
C GLY A 4 -43.79 -24.58 -9.05
N ASN A 5 -42.75 -24.83 -9.86
CA ASN A 5 -41.49 -24.17 -9.57
C ASN A 5 -40.56 -23.82 -10.74
N PHE A 6 -40.16 -22.55 -10.69
CA PHE A 6 -39.04 -21.86 -11.34
C PHE A 6 -39.18 -21.41 -12.79
N ARG A 7 -39.77 -20.22 -12.96
CA ARG A 7 -39.17 -19.20 -13.83
C ARG A 7 -39.01 -17.90 -13.05
N GLN A 8 -37.89 -17.77 -12.33
CA GLN A 8 -37.46 -16.44 -11.92
C GLN A 8 -37.02 -15.72 -13.20
N GLN A 9 -37.86 -14.82 -13.70
CA GLN A 9 -37.55 -13.96 -14.84
C GLN A 9 -36.51 -12.94 -14.35
N TYR A 10 -35.23 -13.27 -14.46
CA TYR A 10 -34.16 -12.33 -14.14
C TYR A 10 -34.25 -11.13 -15.07
N THR A 11 -34.41 -9.94 -14.51
CA THR A 11 -34.20 -8.71 -15.24
C THR A 11 -32.71 -8.59 -15.61
N ARG A 12 -32.40 -7.89 -16.71
CA ARG A 12 -31.01 -7.62 -17.12
C ARG A 12 -30.17 -7.06 -15.96
N ARG A 13 -30.78 -6.21 -15.12
CA ARG A 13 -30.12 -5.61 -13.96
C ARG A 13 -29.78 -6.65 -12.89
N GLU A 14 -30.69 -7.56 -12.57
CA GLU A 14 -30.46 -8.63 -11.60
C GLU A 14 -29.38 -9.59 -12.09
N MET A 15 -29.42 -9.98 -13.38
CA MET A 15 -28.37 -10.81 -13.98
C MET A 15 -27.00 -10.13 -13.87
N LEU A 16 -26.89 -8.86 -14.27
CA LEU A 16 -25.64 -8.10 -14.17
C LEU A 16 -25.17 -7.96 -12.72
N THR A 17 -26.09 -7.73 -11.78
CA THR A 17 -25.77 -7.60 -10.35
C THR A 17 -25.23 -8.92 -9.80
N GLN A 18 -25.87 -10.05 -10.13
CA GLN A 18 -25.47 -11.36 -9.64
C GLN A 18 -24.12 -11.80 -10.22
N CYS A 19 -23.89 -11.57 -11.52
CA CYS A 19 -22.59 -11.85 -12.14
C CYS A 19 -21.47 -10.97 -11.59
N ALA A 20 -21.72 -9.66 -11.43
CA ALA A 20 -20.72 -8.71 -10.91
C ALA A 20 -20.31 -9.05 -9.48
N ASN A 21 -21.28 -9.36 -8.60
CA ASN A 21 -21.02 -9.73 -7.22
C ASN A 21 -20.27 -11.07 -7.11
N GLY A 22 -20.62 -12.06 -7.93
CA GLY A 22 -19.93 -13.36 -7.95
C GLY A 22 -18.47 -13.24 -8.38
N PHE A 23 -18.20 -12.55 -9.49
CA PHE A 23 -16.83 -12.35 -9.97
C PHE A 23 -16.02 -11.44 -9.03
N GLY A 24 -16.65 -10.40 -8.47
CA GLY A 24 -16.01 -9.52 -7.48
C GLY A 24 -15.60 -10.27 -6.21
N ALA A 25 -16.44 -11.19 -5.72
CA ALA A 25 -16.10 -12.03 -4.57
C ALA A 25 -14.92 -12.97 -4.85
N ALA A 26 -14.83 -13.54 -6.06
CA ALA A 26 -13.69 -14.36 -6.46
C ALA A 26 -12.38 -13.55 -6.50
N ALA A 27 -12.43 -12.34 -7.07
CA ALA A 27 -11.28 -11.42 -7.09
C ALA A 27 -10.86 -10.99 -5.68
N LEU A 28 -11.82 -10.65 -4.81
CA LEU A 28 -11.55 -10.31 -3.41
C LEU A 28 -10.89 -11.46 -2.64
N THR A 29 -11.36 -12.68 -2.87
CA THR A 29 -10.76 -13.88 -2.26
C THR A 29 -9.31 -14.06 -2.69
N ALA A 30 -9.01 -13.84 -3.97
CA ALA A 30 -7.64 -13.90 -4.48
C ALA A 30 -6.74 -12.80 -3.86
N LEU A 31 -7.26 -11.58 -3.70
CA LEU A 31 -6.52 -10.48 -3.06
C LEU A 31 -6.26 -10.72 -1.57
N LEU A 32 -7.23 -11.30 -0.84
CA LEU A 32 -7.07 -11.66 0.57
C LEU A 32 -6.20 -12.89 0.79
N GLN A 33 -6.10 -13.77 -0.21
CA GLN A 33 -5.19 -14.92 -0.20
C GLN A 33 -3.74 -14.49 -0.38
N ASP A 34 -3.50 -13.39 -1.11
CA ASP A 34 -2.16 -12.83 -1.18
C ASP A 34 -1.72 -12.38 0.22
N ARG A 35 -0.51 -12.78 0.62
CA ARG A 35 -0.03 -12.45 1.96
C ARG A 35 0.10 -10.94 2.05
N ALA A 36 -0.65 -10.32 2.95
CA ALA A 36 -0.43 -8.94 3.30
C ALA A 36 1.06 -8.75 3.65
N PHE A 37 1.75 -7.90 2.90
CA PHE A 37 3.14 -7.50 3.18
C PHE A 37 3.25 -6.70 4.50
N ALA A 38 2.15 -6.53 5.24
CA ALA A 38 2.11 -6.06 6.61
C ALA A 38 2.70 -7.12 7.58
N SER A 39 4.02 -7.29 7.46
CA SER A 39 5.01 -7.85 8.39
C SER A 39 4.61 -9.02 9.30
N SER A 40 5.23 -10.17 9.05
CA SER A 40 5.67 -11.04 10.15
C SER A 40 7.07 -11.55 9.85
N SER A 41 8.06 -10.82 10.39
CA SER A 41 9.50 -11.11 10.40
C SER A 41 10.27 -10.93 9.08
N THR A 42 10.50 -9.68 8.68
CA THR A 42 11.87 -9.31 8.31
C THR A 42 12.74 -9.75 9.50
N GLY A 43 13.69 -10.65 9.27
CA GLY A 43 14.35 -11.47 10.28
C GLY A 43 14.65 -10.71 11.58
N LYS A 44 14.40 -11.38 12.72
CA LYS A 44 14.78 -10.88 14.04
C LYS A 44 16.18 -10.29 13.94
N THR A 45 16.31 -8.97 14.08
CA THR A 45 17.61 -8.34 14.10
C THR A 45 18.39 -9.01 15.23
N HIS A 46 19.62 -9.46 14.97
CA HIS A 46 20.45 -10.11 15.98
C HIS A 46 20.63 -9.24 17.23
N PHE A 47 20.41 -7.93 17.10
CA PHE A 47 20.43 -6.96 18.17
C PHE A 47 19.08 -6.28 18.35
N PRO A 48 18.71 -5.92 19.59
CA PRO A 48 17.54 -5.10 19.82
C PRO A 48 17.72 -3.73 19.14
N PRO A 49 16.66 -3.16 18.55
CA PRO A 49 16.72 -1.82 17.98
C PRO A 49 17.06 -0.80 19.08
N LYS A 50 18.13 -0.04 18.88
CA LYS A 50 18.61 0.96 19.86
C LYS A 50 18.03 2.36 19.63
N ALA A 51 17.65 2.69 18.41
CA ALA A 51 17.10 4.00 18.07
C ALA A 51 15.61 4.07 18.44
N LYS A 52 15.24 5.08 19.24
CA LYS A 52 13.84 5.33 19.63
C LYS A 52 13.09 6.18 18.60
N ASN A 53 13.77 7.15 18.00
CA ASN A 53 13.22 8.07 17.00
C ASN A 53 14.22 8.21 15.85
N VAL A 54 13.73 8.30 14.61
CA VAL A 54 14.53 8.57 13.41
C VAL A 54 13.93 9.81 12.75
N ILE A 55 14.71 10.89 12.67
CA ILE A 55 14.33 12.10 11.95
C ILE A 55 15.09 12.09 10.64
N PHE A 56 14.37 11.87 9.53
CA PHE A 56 14.93 11.94 8.19
C PHE A 56 14.71 13.35 7.64
N LEU A 57 15.79 14.07 7.42
CA LEU A 57 15.76 15.40 6.80
C LEU A 57 16.16 15.25 5.33
N TYR A 58 15.19 15.44 4.43
CA TYR A 58 15.45 15.52 3.00
C TYR A 58 15.76 16.98 2.64
N MET A 59 17.02 17.24 2.30
CA MET A 59 17.46 18.54 1.79
C MET A 59 17.54 18.47 0.27
N ASP A 60 16.50 18.97 -0.40
CA ASP A 60 16.52 19.10 -1.84
C ASP A 60 17.56 20.14 -2.27
N GLY A 61 18.38 19.80 -3.27
CA GLY A 61 19.35 20.71 -3.86
C GLY A 61 20.79 20.67 -3.32
N GLY A 62 21.09 19.91 -2.27
CA GLY A 62 22.46 19.76 -1.74
C GLY A 62 23.14 21.09 -1.34
N PRO A 63 24.39 21.06 -0.87
CA PRO A 63 25.13 22.31 -0.69
C PRO A 63 25.42 22.92 -2.08
N SER A 64 25.15 24.22 -2.24
CA SER A 64 25.50 24.94 -3.46
C SER A 64 26.99 24.77 -3.74
N GLN A 65 27.36 24.38 -4.97
CA GLN A 65 28.75 24.27 -5.39
C GLN A 65 29.52 25.58 -5.16
N VAL A 66 28.84 26.73 -5.26
CA VAL A 66 29.42 28.06 -5.03
C VAL A 66 29.77 28.28 -3.56
N ASP A 67 29.06 27.62 -2.65
CA ASP A 67 29.24 27.76 -1.19
C ASP A 67 30.07 26.64 -0.57
N THR A 68 30.39 25.60 -1.33
CA THR A 68 31.15 24.46 -0.82
C THR A 68 32.63 24.68 -1.05
N PHE A 69 33.41 24.78 0.03
CA PHE A 69 34.88 24.87 0.04
C PHE A 69 35.54 26.20 -0.34
N ASP A 70 34.80 27.31 -0.44
CA ASP A 70 35.41 28.64 -0.54
C ASP A 70 35.45 29.33 0.84
N PRO A 71 36.64 29.55 1.44
CA PRO A 71 36.74 30.27 2.70
C PRO A 71 36.28 31.72 2.49
N LYS A 72 35.18 32.11 3.15
CA LYS A 72 34.64 33.47 3.07
C LYS A 72 35.25 34.37 4.15
N PRO A 73 36.28 35.19 3.83
CA PRO A 73 37.01 35.97 4.84
C PRO A 73 36.13 37.01 5.55
N MET A 74 35.01 37.41 4.94
CA MET A 74 34.05 38.36 5.53
C MET A 74 33.19 37.77 6.66
N LEU A 75 33.15 36.43 6.82
CA LEU A 75 32.39 35.73 7.85
C LEU A 75 33.22 35.34 9.08
N SER A 76 34.53 35.60 9.05
CA SER A 76 35.48 35.29 10.12
C SER A 76 35.74 36.46 11.08
N LYS A 77 34.73 37.30 11.35
CA LYS A 77 34.84 38.45 12.26
C LYS A 77 33.76 38.45 13.34
#